data_AF-A0A1C6V3J7-F1
#
_entry.id   AF-A0A1C6V3J7-F1
#
_cell.length_a   1.000
_cell.length_b   1.000
_cell.length_c   1.000
_cell.angle_alpha   90.00
_cell.angle_beta   90.00
_cell.angle_gamma   90.00
#
_symmetry.space_group_name_H-M   'P 1'
#
loop_
_entity.id
_entity.type
_entity.pdbx_description
1 polymer ?
#
loop_
_entity_poly.entity_id
_entity_poly.type
_entity_poly.pdbx_seq_one_letter_code
_entity_poly.pdbx_strand_id
1 'polypeptide(L)'
;MTTTTPTPPARSRVRRFLADLAGTPFGLAVLACLALAGWALWSGGILDTPMARQVRNSSVYAAPGVELDRTAAERIIGNRRLVVLMTAPGTDLAAACKEVRLATKSTLVLAMSPDGDDWDTYGCARFSSGDETKDFGRAMVAETTIGRGTDGFVDRPLEALKVIVVNYDRLVKAGIVPDGARTISPSLPRFLLAGAAVLGVVAGATTLYLGGRRAGRLAAVRRARRDERTDDRSALSAATAGLAQQLIDLDQTYARIGRTPRSGRDHQFLDRYRTLTTEYVALLDDLAPTAGDAATVVRLRERVDGLSRRAAELADRFTGPATARRPTAD
;
A
#
# COMPACT_ATOMS: atom_id res chain seq x y z
N MET A 1 0.92 -41.58 17.97
CA MET A 1 -0.08 -40.71 17.31
C MET A 1 0.48 -39.30 17.23
N THR A 2 1.09 -38.95 16.10
CA THR A 2 1.65 -37.63 15.83
C THR A 2 0.58 -36.79 15.13
N THR A 3 0.07 -35.77 15.84
CA THR A 3 -0.90 -34.82 15.32
C THR A 3 -0.20 -33.80 14.41
N THR A 4 -0.18 -34.06 13.12
CA THR A 4 0.15 -33.07 12.08
C THR A 4 -0.96 -32.03 12.00
N THR A 5 -0.66 -30.80 12.43
CA THR A 5 -1.53 -29.64 12.25
C THR A 5 -1.56 -29.25 10.76
N PRO A 6 -2.73 -29.13 10.11
CA PRO A 6 -2.79 -28.80 8.70
C PRO A 6 -2.45 -27.31 8.48
N THR A 7 -1.38 -27.05 7.73
CA THR A 7 -1.04 -25.72 7.21
C THR A 7 -2.15 -25.25 6.27
N PRO A 8 -2.78 -24.08 6.51
CA PRO A 8 -3.86 -23.60 5.65
C PRO A 8 -3.33 -23.25 4.24
N PRO A 9 -4.13 -23.47 3.18
CA PRO A 9 -3.70 -23.28 1.79
C PRO A 9 -3.36 -21.82 1.49
N ALA A 10 -2.26 -21.60 0.76
CA ALA A 10 -1.68 -20.29 0.44
C ALA A 10 -2.66 -19.29 -0.20
N ARG A 11 -3.71 -19.76 -0.88
CA ARG A 11 -4.76 -18.93 -1.48
C ARG A 11 -5.54 -18.09 -0.47
N SER A 12 -5.70 -18.57 0.77
CA SER A 12 -6.41 -17.84 1.83
C SER A 12 -5.62 -16.65 2.38
N ARG A 13 -4.28 -16.75 2.41
CA ARG A 13 -3.41 -15.66 2.88
C ARG A 13 -3.35 -14.51 1.90
N VAL A 14 -3.22 -14.78 0.59
CA VAL A 14 -3.15 -13.74 -0.45
C VAL A 14 -4.44 -12.92 -0.48
N ARG A 15 -5.60 -13.58 -0.41
CA ARG A 15 -6.91 -12.92 -0.46
C ARG A 15 -7.17 -12.05 0.78
N ARG A 16 -6.72 -12.50 1.96
CA ARG A 16 -6.79 -11.74 3.20
C ARG A 16 -5.80 -10.56 3.20
N PHE A 17 -4.60 -10.75 2.67
CA PHE A 17 -3.61 -9.68 2.53
C PHE A 17 -4.07 -8.59 1.56
N LEU A 18 -4.71 -8.97 0.44
CA LEU A 18 -5.29 -8.01 -0.52
C LEU A 18 -6.49 -7.25 0.09
N ALA A 19 -7.32 -7.92 0.88
CA ALA A 19 -8.44 -7.29 1.58
C ALA A 19 -7.95 -6.31 2.66
N ASP A 20 -6.94 -6.70 3.45
CA ASP A 20 -6.32 -5.82 4.44
C ASP A 20 -5.59 -4.64 3.78
N LEU A 21 -4.99 -4.83 2.60
CA LEU A 21 -4.36 -3.74 1.84
C LEU A 21 -5.44 -2.74 1.38
N ALA A 22 -6.52 -3.22 0.78
CA ALA A 22 -7.62 -2.39 0.29
C ALA A 22 -8.37 -1.65 1.41
N GLY A 23 -8.34 -2.16 2.65
CA GLY A 23 -8.94 -1.52 3.82
C GLY A 23 -8.14 -0.36 4.41
N THR A 24 -6.93 -0.05 3.89
CA THR A 24 -6.09 1.03 4.39
C THR A 24 -5.96 2.16 3.36
N PRO A 25 -5.85 3.44 3.79
CA PRO A 25 -5.65 4.57 2.86
C PRO A 25 -4.38 4.40 2.03
N PHE A 26 -3.37 3.74 2.59
CA PHE A 26 -2.14 3.41 1.91
C PHE A 26 -2.32 2.38 0.78
N GLY A 27 -3.03 1.27 1.02
CA GLY A 27 -3.27 0.30 -0.05
C GLY A 27 -4.22 0.81 -1.13
N LEU A 28 -5.15 1.71 -0.79
CA LEU A 28 -5.94 2.46 -1.77
C LEU A 28 -5.05 3.33 -2.67
N ALA A 29 -4.08 4.04 -2.11
CA ALA A 29 -3.12 4.83 -2.88
C ALA A 29 -2.24 3.95 -3.79
N VAL A 30 -1.78 2.80 -3.31
CA VAL A 30 -1.02 1.83 -4.12
C VAL A 30 -1.87 1.27 -5.26
N LEU A 31 -3.13 0.92 -4.99
CA LEU A 31 -4.06 0.46 -6.02
C LEU A 31 -4.34 1.54 -7.07
N ALA A 32 -4.53 2.79 -6.65
CA ALA A 32 -4.69 3.92 -7.56
C ALA A 32 -3.45 4.10 -8.44
N CYS A 33 -2.25 4.03 -7.85
CA CYS A 33 -0.99 4.09 -8.61
C CYS A 33 -0.83 2.92 -9.58
N LEU A 34 -1.19 1.68 -9.19
CA LEU A 34 -1.16 0.52 -10.08
C LEU A 34 -2.19 0.63 -11.21
N ALA A 35 -3.38 1.16 -10.93
CA ALA A 35 -4.39 1.43 -11.94
C ALA A 35 -3.92 2.49 -12.94
N LEU A 36 -3.33 3.58 -12.45
CA LEU A 36 -2.74 4.62 -13.30
C LEU A 36 -1.55 4.11 -14.12
N ALA A 37 -0.70 3.27 -13.53
CA ALA A 37 0.39 2.62 -14.24
C ALA A 37 -0.15 1.67 -15.32
N GLY A 38 -1.11 0.81 -15.00
CA GLY A 38 -1.79 -0.07 -15.96
C GLY A 38 -2.43 0.72 -17.09
N TRP A 39 -3.10 1.83 -16.77
CA TRP A 39 -3.67 2.76 -17.76
C TRP A 39 -2.61 3.41 -18.65
N ALA A 40 -1.48 3.84 -18.07
CA ALA A 40 -0.35 4.41 -18.81
C ALA A 40 0.32 3.37 -19.72
N LEU A 41 0.49 2.13 -19.27
CA LEU A 41 1.00 1.03 -20.08
C LEU A 41 0.04 0.65 -21.22
N TRP A 42 -1.25 0.59 -20.92
CA TRP A 42 -2.30 0.29 -21.91
C TRP A 42 -2.34 1.37 -23.00
N SER A 43 -2.40 2.64 -22.62
CA SER A 43 -2.36 3.77 -23.57
C SER A 43 -1.01 3.93 -24.29
N GLY A 44 0.07 3.42 -23.69
CA GLY A 44 1.41 3.39 -24.29
C GLY A 44 1.55 2.38 -25.42
N GLY A 45 0.65 1.40 -25.52
CA GLY A 45 0.64 0.43 -26.62
C GLY A 45 1.33 -0.89 -26.32
N ILE A 46 1.42 -1.32 -25.05
CA ILE A 46 1.95 -2.66 -24.73
C ILE A 46 1.09 -3.79 -25.30
N LEU A 47 -0.20 -3.50 -25.58
CA LEU A 47 -1.14 -4.38 -26.26
C LEU A 47 -1.33 -4.00 -27.74
N ASP A 48 -0.48 -3.14 -28.32
CA ASP A 48 -0.61 -2.76 -29.72
C ASP A 48 -0.36 -3.97 -30.62
N THR A 49 -1.23 -4.11 -31.63
CA THR A 49 -1.07 -5.08 -32.70
C THR A 49 0.19 -4.78 -33.53
N PRO A 50 0.74 -5.74 -34.29
CA PRO A 50 1.93 -5.54 -35.10
C PRO A 50 1.81 -4.33 -36.05
N MET A 51 0.60 -4.14 -36.60
CA MET A 51 0.25 -3.02 -37.46
C MET A 51 0.34 -1.68 -36.71
N ALA A 52 -0.27 -1.57 -35.53
CA ALA A 52 -0.21 -0.35 -34.71
C ALA A 52 1.23 0.01 -34.30
N ARG A 53 2.06 -0.98 -33.96
CA ARG A 53 3.49 -0.74 -33.62
C ARG A 53 4.28 -0.21 -34.80
N GLN A 54 4.10 -0.79 -35.99
CA GLN A 54 4.80 -0.33 -37.20
C GLN A 54 4.35 1.09 -37.57
N VAL A 55 3.05 1.34 -37.55
CA VAL A 55 2.48 2.64 -37.87
C VAL A 55 2.96 3.72 -36.90
N ARG A 56 3.29 3.43 -35.63
CA ARG A 56 3.88 4.45 -34.74
C ARG A 56 5.20 5.02 -35.24
N ASN A 57 5.98 4.22 -35.97
CA ASN A 57 7.33 4.58 -36.39
C ASN A 57 7.44 4.83 -37.91
N SER A 58 6.46 4.38 -38.69
CA SER A 58 6.42 4.53 -40.16
C SER A 58 5.09 5.12 -40.61
N SER A 59 5.09 5.81 -41.76
CA SER A 59 3.86 6.26 -42.42
C SER A 59 3.18 5.16 -43.24
N VAL A 60 3.81 3.99 -43.40
CA VAL A 60 3.29 2.90 -44.21
C VAL A 60 3.36 1.57 -43.48
N TYR A 61 2.25 0.84 -43.55
CA TYR A 61 2.19 -0.57 -43.19
C TYR A 61 1.94 -1.40 -44.45
N ALA A 62 2.69 -2.49 -44.60
CA ALA A 62 2.46 -3.49 -45.64
C ALA A 62 2.39 -4.85 -44.97
N ALA A 63 1.23 -5.51 -45.09
CA ALA A 63 1.00 -6.85 -44.57
C ALA A 63 1.93 -7.88 -45.23
N PRO A 64 2.21 -9.02 -44.56
CA PRO A 64 2.94 -10.11 -45.16
C PRO A 64 2.28 -10.57 -46.47
N GLY A 65 3.04 -10.62 -47.56
CA GLY A 65 2.53 -10.97 -48.89
C GLY A 65 2.19 -9.79 -49.80
N VAL A 66 2.21 -8.55 -49.30
CA VAL A 66 2.13 -7.35 -50.16
C VAL A 66 3.55 -6.91 -50.52
N GLU A 67 3.90 -7.00 -51.81
CA GLU A 67 5.20 -6.56 -52.32
C GLU A 67 5.26 -5.03 -52.39
N LEU A 68 5.82 -4.42 -51.34
CA LEU A 68 6.04 -2.98 -51.28
C LEU A 68 7.46 -2.65 -50.82
N ASP A 69 8.18 -1.84 -51.60
CA ASP A 69 9.38 -1.16 -51.13
C ASP A 69 8.98 -0.08 -50.11
N ARG A 70 9.11 -0.43 -48.83
CA ARG A 70 8.77 0.43 -47.70
C ARG A 70 9.59 1.72 -47.68
N THR A 71 10.86 1.68 -48.10
CA THR A 71 11.73 2.86 -48.07
C THR A 71 11.32 3.86 -49.14
N ALA A 72 10.99 3.36 -50.33
CA ALA A 72 10.44 4.20 -51.40
C ALA A 72 9.07 4.76 -51.01
N ALA A 73 8.21 3.94 -50.40
CA ALA A 73 6.89 4.34 -49.94
C ALA A 73 6.96 5.45 -48.86
N GLU A 74 7.84 5.31 -47.87
CA GLU A 74 8.10 6.32 -46.85
C GLU A 74 8.62 7.63 -47.45
N ARG A 75 9.47 7.56 -48.47
CA ARG A 75 9.97 8.75 -49.19
C ARG A 75 8.87 9.45 -49.98
N ILE A 76 7.95 8.70 -50.60
CA ILE A 76 6.80 9.24 -51.34
C ILE A 76 5.85 9.99 -50.39
N ILE A 77 5.51 9.39 -49.25
CA ILE A 77 4.64 10.04 -48.25
C ILE A 77 5.37 11.21 -47.57
N GLY A 78 6.65 11.04 -47.24
CA GLY A 78 7.44 12.05 -46.55
C GLY A 78 6.87 12.37 -45.17
N ASN A 79 6.86 13.65 -44.80
CA ASN A 79 6.47 14.12 -43.47
C ASN A 79 4.96 14.47 -43.34
N ARG A 80 4.13 13.99 -44.27
CA ARG A 80 2.68 14.29 -44.29
C ARG A 80 1.98 13.64 -43.11
N ARG A 81 0.86 14.21 -42.65
CA ARG A 81 -0.06 13.57 -41.69
C ARG A 81 -0.95 12.55 -42.39
N LEU A 82 -0.30 11.59 -43.05
CA LEU A 82 -0.92 10.51 -43.79
C LEU A 82 -0.28 9.19 -43.36
N VAL A 83 -1.13 8.19 -43.12
CA VAL A 83 -0.73 6.79 -42.94
C VAL A 83 -1.48 5.93 -43.95
N VAL A 84 -0.76 5.04 -44.64
CA VAL A 84 -1.35 4.08 -45.56
C VAL A 84 -1.13 2.67 -45.01
N LEU A 85 -2.22 1.91 -44.85
CA LEU A 85 -2.20 0.50 -44.44
C LEU A 85 -2.53 -0.36 -45.65
N MET A 86 -1.56 -1.07 -46.20
CA MET A 86 -1.79 -2.08 -47.22
C MET A 86 -1.91 -3.43 -46.52
N THR A 87 -3.15 -3.92 -46.40
CA THR A 87 -3.50 -5.15 -45.68
C THR A 87 -3.58 -6.34 -46.63
N ALA A 88 -3.71 -7.54 -46.07
CA ALA A 88 -3.91 -8.75 -46.86
C ALA A 88 -5.30 -8.74 -47.53
N PRO A 89 -5.50 -9.49 -48.64
CA PRO A 89 -6.79 -9.62 -49.29
C PRO A 89 -7.89 -10.08 -48.33
N GLY A 90 -9.09 -9.48 -48.43
CA GLY A 90 -10.25 -9.83 -47.59
C GLY A 90 -10.15 -9.37 -46.14
N THR A 91 -9.20 -8.48 -45.80
CA THR A 91 -9.11 -7.89 -44.45
C THR A 91 -10.25 -6.91 -44.23
N ASP A 92 -10.90 -6.97 -43.05
CA ASP A 92 -11.83 -5.92 -42.62
C ASP A 92 -11.08 -4.60 -42.40
N LEU A 93 -11.20 -3.70 -43.38
CA LEU A 93 -10.52 -2.41 -43.38
C LEU A 93 -11.00 -1.48 -42.25
N ALA A 94 -12.26 -1.59 -41.84
CA ALA A 94 -12.80 -0.82 -40.73
C ALA A 94 -12.21 -1.29 -39.40
N ALA A 95 -12.05 -2.61 -39.21
CA ALA A 95 -11.33 -3.17 -38.07
C ALA A 95 -9.86 -2.74 -38.06
N ALA A 96 -9.18 -2.76 -39.21
CA ALA A 96 -7.79 -2.30 -39.32
C ALA A 96 -7.63 -0.83 -38.88
N CYS A 97 -8.53 0.04 -39.35
CA CYS A 97 -8.60 1.44 -38.92
C CYS A 97 -8.83 1.59 -37.40
N LYS A 98 -9.66 0.73 -36.81
CA LYS A 98 -9.92 0.72 -35.37
C LYS A 98 -8.70 0.30 -34.55
N GLU A 99 -7.89 -0.63 -35.04
CA GLU A 99 -6.67 -1.09 -34.37
C GLU A 99 -5.59 0.00 -34.28
N VAL A 100 -5.35 0.72 -35.38
CA VAL A 100 -4.30 1.75 -35.42
C VAL A 100 -4.72 3.08 -34.78
N ARG A 101 -5.99 3.20 -34.38
CA ARG A 101 -6.62 4.44 -33.91
C ARG A 101 -5.82 5.22 -32.87
N LEU A 102 -5.15 4.53 -31.94
CA LEU A 102 -4.34 5.18 -30.90
C LEU A 102 -2.98 5.66 -31.43
N ALA A 103 -2.42 4.97 -32.42
CA ALA A 103 -1.14 5.28 -33.05
C ALA A 103 -1.22 6.43 -34.08
N THR A 104 -2.42 6.72 -34.59
CA THR A 104 -2.66 7.66 -35.69
C THR A 104 -3.51 8.87 -35.32
N LYS A 105 -3.53 9.24 -34.02
CA LYS A 105 -4.27 10.44 -33.57
C LYS A 105 -3.89 11.67 -34.42
N SER A 106 -4.86 12.46 -34.85
CA SER A 106 -4.68 13.66 -35.69
C SER A 106 -4.02 13.42 -37.06
N THR A 107 -4.09 12.19 -37.57
CA THR A 107 -3.51 11.79 -38.86
C THR A 107 -4.63 11.22 -39.74
N LEU A 108 -4.56 11.45 -41.06
CA LEU A 108 -5.43 10.76 -42.01
C LEU A 108 -4.89 9.34 -42.21
N VAL A 109 -5.74 8.33 -42.07
CA VAL A 109 -5.38 6.95 -42.33
C VAL A 109 -6.19 6.46 -43.52
N LEU A 110 -5.53 5.76 -44.44
CA LEU A 110 -6.16 5.02 -45.53
C LEU A 110 -5.77 3.56 -45.40
N ALA A 111 -6.74 2.70 -45.11
CA ALA A 111 -6.58 1.26 -45.19
C ALA A 111 -6.95 0.78 -46.59
N MET A 112 -6.18 -0.16 -47.13
CA MET A 112 -6.29 -0.66 -48.49
C MET A 112 -6.10 -2.16 -48.49
N SER A 113 -6.97 -2.89 -49.17
CA SER A 113 -6.86 -4.34 -49.40
C SER A 113 -6.93 -4.60 -50.90
N PRO A 114 -6.12 -5.52 -51.45
CA PRO A 114 -6.35 -5.99 -52.81
C PRO A 114 -7.72 -6.68 -52.89
N ASP A 115 -8.51 -6.36 -53.92
CA ASP A 115 -9.76 -7.01 -54.28
C ASP A 115 -9.79 -7.25 -55.80
N GLY A 116 -9.29 -8.41 -56.23
CA GLY A 116 -9.09 -8.70 -57.64
C GLY A 116 -8.06 -7.76 -58.28
N ASP A 117 -8.46 -7.06 -59.34
CA ASP A 117 -7.63 -6.11 -60.08
C ASP A 117 -7.70 -4.68 -59.49
N ASP A 118 -8.48 -4.48 -58.43
CA ASP A 118 -8.72 -3.19 -57.79
C ASP A 118 -8.29 -3.15 -56.31
N TRP A 119 -8.15 -1.95 -55.75
CA TRP A 119 -7.96 -1.75 -54.31
C TRP A 119 -9.30 -1.44 -53.64
N ASP A 120 -9.72 -2.27 -52.69
CA ASP A 120 -10.72 -1.83 -51.71
C ASP A 120 -10.07 -0.83 -50.75
N THR A 121 -10.75 0.26 -50.46
CA THR A 121 -10.20 1.35 -49.65
C THR A 121 -11.16 1.82 -48.57
N TYR A 122 -10.60 2.10 -47.39
CA TYR A 122 -11.33 2.63 -46.26
C TYR A 122 -10.52 3.73 -45.59
N GLY A 123 -11.00 4.97 -45.73
CA GLY A 123 -10.44 6.11 -45.03
C GLY A 123 -10.94 6.17 -43.59
N CYS A 124 -10.06 6.46 -42.64
CA CYS A 124 -10.45 6.93 -41.32
C CYS A 124 -9.65 8.17 -40.92
N ALA A 125 -10.34 9.30 -40.79
CA ALA A 125 -9.81 10.59 -40.42
C ALA A 125 -10.21 10.91 -38.98
N ARG A 126 -9.25 11.29 -38.14
CA ARG A 126 -9.56 11.75 -36.77
C ARG A 126 -8.86 13.06 -36.46
N PHE A 127 -9.39 14.13 -37.03
CA PHE A 127 -9.00 15.49 -36.69
C PHE A 127 -9.81 15.93 -35.47
N SER A 128 -9.12 16.30 -34.39
CA SER A 128 -9.75 16.75 -33.14
C SER A 128 -9.64 18.27 -33.11
N SER A 129 -10.58 18.97 -33.73
CA SER A 129 -10.62 20.43 -33.75
C SER A 129 -11.82 21.00 -33.00
N GLY A 130 -12.34 20.33 -31.97
CA GLY A 130 -13.25 20.93 -30.98
C GLY A 130 -14.64 21.37 -31.49
N ASP A 131 -14.86 21.42 -32.80
CA ASP A 131 -16.14 21.71 -33.48
C ASP A 131 -16.55 20.45 -34.25
N GLU A 132 -17.20 19.52 -33.53
CA GLU A 132 -17.52 18.17 -34.00
C GLU A 132 -18.33 18.16 -35.32
N THR A 133 -19.14 19.20 -35.58
CA THR A 133 -20.01 19.28 -36.76
C THR A 133 -19.25 19.62 -38.05
N LYS A 134 -18.32 20.58 -37.99
CA LYS A 134 -17.47 20.94 -39.14
C LYS A 134 -16.40 19.89 -39.39
N ASP A 135 -15.91 19.26 -38.31
CA ASP A 135 -14.91 18.20 -38.39
C ASP A 135 -15.47 16.94 -39.05
N PHE A 136 -16.76 16.61 -38.83
CA PHE A 136 -17.41 15.47 -39.47
C PHE A 136 -17.48 15.60 -41.00
N GLY A 137 -17.97 16.73 -41.51
CA GLY A 137 -18.08 16.94 -42.96
C GLY A 137 -16.71 16.90 -43.66
N ARG A 138 -15.69 17.51 -43.04
CA ARG A 138 -14.31 17.46 -43.56
C ARG A 138 -13.71 16.06 -43.52
N ALA A 139 -13.96 15.32 -42.44
CA ALA A 139 -13.52 13.93 -42.31
C ALA A 139 -14.14 13.08 -43.43
N MET A 140 -15.45 13.17 -43.65
CA MET A 140 -16.14 12.41 -44.70
C MET A 140 -15.59 12.74 -46.11
N VAL A 141 -15.33 14.01 -46.43
CA VAL A 141 -14.74 14.39 -47.72
C VAL A 141 -13.32 13.87 -47.87
N ALA A 142 -12.51 13.95 -46.81
CA ALA A 142 -11.15 13.42 -46.82
C ALA A 142 -11.14 11.90 -47.01
N GLU A 143 -11.96 11.16 -46.26
CA GLU A 143 -12.06 9.69 -46.32
C GLU A 143 -12.54 9.20 -47.70
N THR A 144 -13.50 9.87 -48.32
CA THR A 144 -14.03 9.49 -49.64
C THR A 144 -13.16 9.92 -50.82
N THR A 145 -12.26 10.90 -50.63
CA THR A 145 -11.43 11.45 -51.70
C THR A 145 -10.03 10.85 -51.72
N ILE A 146 -9.49 10.45 -50.56
CA ILE A 146 -8.08 10.07 -50.43
C ILE A 146 -7.73 8.82 -51.26
N GLY A 147 -8.60 7.82 -51.31
CA GLY A 147 -8.43 6.58 -52.10
C GLY A 147 -8.84 6.70 -53.57
N ARG A 148 -9.41 7.84 -54.01
CA ARG A 148 -9.96 7.93 -55.36
C ARG A 148 -8.87 7.81 -56.43
N GLY A 149 -9.06 6.89 -57.36
CA GLY A 149 -8.16 6.69 -58.51
C GLY A 149 -6.97 5.76 -58.22
N THR A 150 -7.01 4.98 -57.14
CA THR A 150 -6.00 3.96 -56.85
C THR A 150 -6.30 2.61 -57.49
N ASP A 151 -7.54 2.39 -57.93
CA ASP A 151 -8.11 1.07 -58.24
C ASP A 151 -7.22 0.27 -59.22
N GLY A 152 -6.83 0.83 -60.36
CA GLY A 152 -5.98 0.14 -61.35
C GLY A 152 -4.47 -0.01 -61.03
N PHE A 153 -4.06 0.10 -59.76
CA PHE A 153 -2.64 0.02 -59.35
C PHE A 153 -2.35 -1.11 -58.34
N VAL A 154 -3.13 -2.19 -58.35
CA VAL A 154 -2.88 -3.37 -57.47
C VAL A 154 -1.47 -3.94 -57.67
N ASP A 155 -1.04 -4.13 -58.91
CA ASP A 155 0.30 -4.63 -59.25
C ASP A 155 1.42 -3.58 -59.08
N ARG A 156 1.07 -2.32 -58.82
CA ARG A 156 2.01 -1.19 -58.73
C ARG A 156 1.70 -0.33 -57.51
N PRO A 157 1.87 -0.86 -56.28
CA PRO A 157 1.42 -0.20 -55.07
C PRO A 157 2.15 1.14 -54.80
N LEU A 158 3.36 1.32 -55.32
CA LEU A 158 4.08 2.61 -55.26
C LEU A 158 3.40 3.71 -56.10
N GLU A 159 2.80 3.36 -57.24
CA GLU A 159 2.07 4.32 -58.07
C GLU A 159 0.75 4.71 -57.41
N ALA A 160 0.03 3.74 -56.82
CA ALA A 160 -1.13 4.02 -55.96
C ALA A 160 -0.78 5.03 -54.86
N LEU A 161 0.37 4.83 -54.20
CA LEU A 161 0.85 5.72 -53.14
C LEU A 161 1.07 7.16 -53.62
N LYS A 162 1.59 7.36 -54.84
CA LYS A 162 1.76 8.71 -55.41
C LYS A 162 0.41 9.39 -55.64
N VAL A 163 -0.58 8.65 -56.13
CA VAL A 163 -1.95 9.17 -56.32
C VAL A 163 -2.55 9.61 -54.98
N ILE A 164 -2.42 8.77 -53.95
CA ILE A 164 -2.89 9.08 -52.59
C ILE A 164 -2.23 10.35 -52.06
N VAL A 165 -0.91 10.48 -52.23
CA VAL A 165 -0.17 11.67 -51.79
C VAL A 165 -0.63 12.93 -52.52
N VAL A 166 -0.89 12.87 -53.83
CA VAL A 166 -1.43 14.00 -54.59
C VAL A 166 -2.83 14.38 -54.09
N ASN A 167 -3.67 13.38 -53.80
CA ASN A 167 -5.00 13.61 -53.23
C ASN A 167 -4.90 14.27 -51.83
N TYR A 168 -3.98 13.80 -50.99
CA TYR A 168 -3.70 14.41 -49.69
C TYR A 168 -3.31 15.89 -49.83
N ASP A 169 -2.36 16.20 -50.72
CA ASP A 169 -1.89 17.58 -50.93
C ASP A 169 -3.02 18.49 -51.44
N ARG A 170 -3.95 17.97 -52.23
CA ARG A 170 -5.18 18.69 -52.63
C ARG A 170 -6.10 18.94 -51.44
N LEU A 171 -6.30 17.95 -50.56
CA LEU A 171 -7.12 18.11 -49.34
C LEU A 171 -6.52 19.12 -48.36
N VAL A 172 -5.19 19.18 -48.26
CA VAL A 172 -4.49 20.20 -47.47
C VAL A 172 -4.68 21.58 -48.08
N LYS A 173 -4.49 21.74 -49.39
CA LYS A 173 -4.72 23.02 -50.09
C LYS A 173 -6.17 23.49 -49.98
N ALA A 174 -7.13 22.57 -49.92
CA ALA A 174 -8.55 22.88 -49.72
C ALA A 174 -8.91 23.20 -48.25
N GLY A 175 -7.95 23.12 -47.32
CA GLY A 175 -8.18 23.37 -45.89
C GLY A 175 -9.04 22.29 -45.21
N ILE A 176 -9.18 21.12 -45.84
CA ILE A 176 -9.95 19.98 -45.32
C ILE A 176 -9.11 19.20 -44.31
N VAL A 177 -7.82 19.02 -44.60
CA VAL A 177 -6.85 18.32 -43.75
C VAL A 177 -5.80 19.32 -43.25
N PRO A 178 -5.42 19.30 -41.95
CA PRO A 178 -4.38 20.17 -41.43
C PRO A 178 -3.01 19.85 -42.05
N ASP A 179 -2.34 20.90 -42.53
CA ASP A 179 -0.94 20.85 -42.93
C ASP A 179 -0.02 20.65 -41.71
N GLY A 180 1.10 19.97 -41.91
CA GLY A 180 2.17 19.89 -40.92
C GLY A 180 2.81 18.51 -40.79
N ALA A 181 3.91 18.50 -40.06
CA ALA A 181 4.64 17.28 -39.74
C ALA A 181 3.77 16.33 -38.89
N ARG A 182 3.93 15.04 -39.13
CA ARG A 182 3.41 14.02 -38.21
C ARG A 182 4.20 14.08 -36.91
N THR A 183 3.52 14.19 -35.79
CA THR A 183 4.16 13.99 -34.48
C THR A 183 4.37 12.49 -34.27
N ILE A 184 5.54 11.99 -34.66
CA ILE A 184 6.00 10.67 -34.24
C ILE A 184 6.32 10.82 -32.75
N SER A 185 5.41 10.36 -31.90
CA SER A 185 5.65 10.25 -30.47
C SER A 185 6.22 8.85 -30.20
N PRO A 186 7.57 8.67 -30.18
CA PRO A 186 8.16 7.39 -29.83
C PRO A 186 7.68 7.00 -28.44
N SER A 187 7.18 5.77 -28.30
CA SER A 187 6.57 5.28 -27.08
C SER A 187 7.59 4.96 -25.98
N LEU A 188 8.87 4.83 -26.34
CA LEU A 188 9.97 4.40 -25.48
C LEU A 188 10.22 5.29 -24.24
N PRO A 189 10.26 6.63 -24.34
CA PRO A 189 10.45 7.50 -23.17
C PRO A 189 9.26 7.43 -22.19
N ARG A 190 8.03 7.22 -22.71
CA ARG A 190 6.84 7.04 -21.88
C ARG A 190 6.88 5.72 -21.10
N PHE A 191 7.38 4.65 -21.70
CA PHE A 191 7.53 3.36 -21.01
C PHE A 191 8.58 3.42 -19.90
N LEU A 192 9.68 4.16 -20.09
CA LEU A 192 10.69 4.35 -19.04
C LEU A 192 10.13 5.16 -17.86
N LEU A 193 9.37 6.22 -18.13
CA LEU A 193 8.70 7.00 -17.09
C LEU A 193 7.66 6.16 -16.33
N ALA A 194 6.86 5.36 -17.04
CA ALA A 194 5.90 4.45 -16.43
C ALA A 194 6.60 3.38 -15.57
N GLY A 195 7.68 2.78 -16.08
CA GLY A 195 8.48 1.80 -15.35
C GLY A 195 9.12 2.40 -14.08
N ALA A 196 9.69 3.59 -14.19
CA ALA A 196 10.26 4.33 -13.07
C ALA A 196 9.20 4.68 -12.01
N ALA A 197 8.00 5.07 -12.43
CA ALA A 197 6.90 5.35 -11.52
C ALA A 197 6.44 4.09 -10.76
N VAL A 198 6.30 2.95 -11.45
CA VAL A 198 5.95 1.67 -10.80
C VAL A 198 7.03 1.26 -9.80
N LEU A 199 8.31 1.33 -10.20
CA LEU A 199 9.43 1.01 -9.31
C LEU A 199 9.47 1.95 -8.09
N GLY A 200 9.24 3.24 -8.29
CA GLY A 200 9.15 4.23 -7.22
C GLY A 200 8.04 3.92 -6.22
N VAL A 201 6.85 3.54 -6.71
CA VAL A 201 5.72 3.15 -5.84
C VAL A 201 6.03 1.87 -5.08
N VAL A 202 6.59 0.85 -5.73
CA VAL A 202 6.95 -0.41 -5.08
C VAL A 202 8.05 -0.19 -4.03
N ALA A 203 9.08 0.58 -4.36
CA ALA A 203 10.17 0.91 -3.44
C ALA A 203 9.67 1.75 -2.25
N GLY A 204 8.85 2.77 -2.50
CA GLY A 204 8.20 3.59 -1.47
C GLY A 204 7.29 2.76 -0.56
N ALA A 205 6.52 1.85 -1.14
CA ALA A 205 5.66 0.96 -0.39
C ALA A 205 6.44 -0.02 0.48
N THR A 206 7.50 -0.60 -0.07
CA THR A 206 8.36 -1.55 0.65
C THR A 206 9.09 -0.86 1.79
N THR A 207 9.60 0.35 1.58
CA THR A 207 10.27 1.14 2.63
C THR A 207 9.31 1.53 3.75
N LEU A 208 8.09 1.98 3.43
CA LEU A 208 7.06 2.27 4.43
C LEU A 208 6.63 1.03 5.21
N TYR A 209 6.45 -0.11 4.54
CA TYR A 209 6.10 -1.37 5.19
C TYR A 209 7.19 -1.84 6.15
N LEU A 210 8.45 -1.83 5.71
CA LEU A 210 9.59 -2.22 6.54
C LEU A 210 9.83 -1.23 7.69
N GLY A 211 9.68 0.08 7.43
CA GLY A 211 9.78 1.13 8.43
C GLY A 211 8.69 1.03 9.49
N GLY A 212 7.43 0.85 9.07
CA GLY A 212 6.29 0.65 9.96
C GLY A 212 6.42 -0.62 10.81
N ARG A 213 6.93 -1.72 10.25
CA ARG A 213 7.16 -2.96 11.01
C ARG A 213 8.23 -2.78 12.10
N ARG A 214 9.28 -2.01 11.83
CA ARG A 214 10.32 -1.67 12.83
C ARG A 214 9.76 -0.73 13.91
N ALA A 215 9.02 0.30 13.52
CA ALA A 215 8.37 1.22 14.45
C ALA A 215 7.36 0.51 15.36
N GLY A 216 6.58 -0.44 14.81
CA GLY A 216 5.64 -1.27 15.56
C GLY A 216 6.31 -2.17 16.59
N ARG A 217 7.45 -2.79 16.25
CA ARG A 217 8.25 -3.56 17.23
C ARG A 217 8.76 -2.69 18.37
N LEU A 218 9.26 -1.50 18.06
CA LEU A 218 9.73 -0.56 19.08
C LEU A 218 8.60 -0.07 19.98
N ALA A 219 7.41 0.19 19.43
CA ALA A 219 6.24 0.56 20.20
C ALA A 219 5.75 -0.58 21.11
N ALA A 220 5.78 -1.83 20.63
CA ALA A 220 5.43 -3.01 21.43
C ALA A 220 6.39 -3.22 22.61
N VAL A 221 7.70 -3.10 22.39
CA VAL A 221 8.71 -3.19 23.47
C VAL A 221 8.52 -2.08 24.51
N ARG A 222 8.20 -0.85 24.08
CA ARG A 222 7.93 0.26 25.00
C ARG A 222 6.64 0.06 25.80
N ARG A 223 5.60 -0.58 25.22
CA ARG A 223 4.37 -0.93 25.94
C ARG A 223 4.63 -2.00 26.98
N ALA A 224 5.30 -3.11 26.61
CA ALA A 224 5.65 -4.17 27.54
C ALA A 224 6.39 -3.66 28.79
N ARG A 225 7.38 -2.75 28.61
CA ARG A 225 8.09 -2.12 29.73
C ARG A 225 7.24 -1.20 30.61
N ARG A 226 6.15 -0.63 30.08
CA ARG A 226 5.20 0.18 30.87
C ARG A 226 4.24 -0.72 31.65
N ASP A 227 3.83 -1.81 31.03
CA ASP A 227 2.93 -2.80 31.63
C ASP A 227 3.64 -3.47 32.82
N GLU A 228 4.90 -3.93 32.64
CA GLU A 228 5.75 -4.47 33.73
C GLU A 228 5.85 -3.51 34.93
N ARG A 229 6.08 -2.22 34.67
CA ARG A 229 6.17 -1.20 35.75
C ARG A 229 4.85 -0.96 36.47
N THR A 230 3.72 -1.19 35.79
CA THR A 230 2.39 -1.01 36.37
C THR A 230 2.05 -2.19 37.28
N ASP A 231 2.45 -3.40 36.89
CA ASP A 231 2.27 -4.62 37.68
C ASP A 231 3.08 -4.58 38.99
N ASP A 232 4.35 -4.16 38.92
CA ASP A 232 5.21 -4.02 40.11
C ASP A 232 4.65 -3.02 41.12
N ARG A 233 4.09 -1.90 40.62
CA ARG A 233 3.43 -0.88 41.47
C ARG A 233 2.14 -1.40 42.09
N SER A 234 1.36 -2.18 41.35
CA SER A 234 0.12 -2.78 41.84
C SER A 234 0.42 -3.80 42.94
N ALA A 235 1.47 -4.62 42.76
CA ALA A 235 1.92 -5.57 43.78
C ALA A 235 2.41 -4.87 45.06
N LEU A 236 3.18 -3.79 44.94
CA LEU A 236 3.62 -2.99 46.10
C LEU A 236 2.43 -2.33 46.83
N SER A 237 1.44 -1.83 46.08
CA SER A 237 0.22 -1.22 46.65
C SER A 237 -0.63 -2.28 47.39
N ALA A 238 -0.70 -3.50 46.88
CA ALA A 238 -1.40 -4.60 47.55
C ALA A 238 -0.68 -5.03 48.85
N ALA A 239 0.65 -5.14 48.83
CA ALA A 239 1.44 -5.51 50.00
C ALA A 239 1.35 -4.45 51.12
N THR A 240 1.40 -3.17 50.75
CA THR A 240 1.24 -2.05 51.70
C THR A 240 -0.17 -1.99 52.31
N ALA A 241 -1.22 -2.29 51.52
CA ALA A 241 -2.58 -2.41 52.04
C ALA A 241 -2.72 -3.59 53.03
N GLY A 242 -2.08 -4.74 52.74
CA GLY A 242 -2.05 -5.88 53.66
C GLY A 242 -1.36 -5.55 54.99
N LEU A 243 -0.24 -4.82 54.94
CA LEU A 243 0.44 -4.32 56.13
C LEU A 243 -0.44 -3.35 56.94
N ALA A 244 -1.12 -2.42 56.27
CA ALA A 244 -2.03 -1.48 56.94
C ALA A 244 -3.13 -2.20 57.73
N GLN A 245 -3.70 -3.26 57.16
CA GLN A 245 -4.71 -4.08 57.84
C GLN A 245 -4.15 -4.73 59.12
N GLN A 246 -2.96 -5.31 59.05
CA GLN A 246 -2.30 -5.91 60.23
C GLN A 246 -2.04 -4.88 61.34
N LEU A 247 -1.66 -3.64 60.97
CA LEU A 247 -1.49 -2.55 61.93
C LEU A 247 -2.81 -2.11 62.58
N ILE A 248 -3.91 -2.09 61.83
CA ILE A 248 -5.26 -1.79 62.36
C ILE A 248 -5.68 -2.86 63.38
N ASP A 249 -5.43 -4.14 63.08
CA ASP A 249 -5.73 -5.23 64.00
C ASP A 249 -4.89 -5.14 65.29
N LEU A 250 -3.62 -4.74 65.17
CA LEU A 250 -2.74 -4.46 66.31
C LEU A 250 -3.16 -3.22 67.11
N ASP A 251 -3.71 -2.19 66.47
CA ASP A 251 -4.18 -0.96 67.14
C ASP A 251 -5.32 -1.26 68.13
N GLN A 252 -6.21 -2.19 67.78
CA GLN A 252 -7.26 -2.64 68.71
C GLN A 252 -6.67 -3.26 69.99
N THR A 253 -5.55 -3.97 69.86
CA THR A 253 -4.83 -4.59 70.99
C THR A 253 -4.06 -3.53 71.78
N TYR A 254 -3.42 -2.58 71.10
CA TYR A 254 -2.75 -1.43 71.71
C TYR A 254 -3.73 -0.58 72.53
N ALA A 255 -4.91 -0.25 71.99
CA ALA A 255 -5.94 0.50 72.69
C ALA A 255 -6.47 -0.24 73.94
N ARG A 256 -6.50 -1.58 73.92
CA ARG A 256 -6.92 -2.39 75.07
C ARG A 256 -5.86 -2.41 76.17
N ILE A 257 -4.60 -2.63 75.81
CA ILE A 257 -3.48 -2.72 76.76
C ILE A 257 -3.13 -1.34 77.33
N GLY A 258 -3.13 -0.30 76.50
CA GLY A 258 -2.74 1.07 76.88
C GLY A 258 -3.61 1.72 77.94
N ARG A 259 -4.86 1.26 78.13
CA ARG A 259 -5.76 1.77 79.19
C ARG A 259 -5.34 1.34 80.59
N THR A 260 -4.76 0.15 80.74
CA THR A 260 -4.29 -0.39 82.02
C THR A 260 -3.14 -1.36 81.79
N PRO A 261 -1.89 -0.89 81.69
CA PRO A 261 -0.71 -1.76 81.65
C PRO A 261 -0.58 -2.49 82.99
N ARG A 262 -0.51 -3.82 82.98
CA ARG A 262 -0.46 -4.64 84.21
C ARG A 262 0.88 -5.34 84.41
N SER A 263 1.72 -5.39 83.37
CA SER A 263 2.97 -6.15 83.40
C SER A 263 4.09 -5.48 82.60
N GLY A 264 5.34 -5.85 82.88
CA GLY A 264 6.49 -5.43 82.06
C GLY A 264 6.41 -5.90 80.61
N ARG A 265 5.66 -6.98 80.35
CA ARG A 265 5.36 -7.48 78.99
C ARG A 265 4.47 -6.49 78.23
N ASP A 266 3.50 -5.87 78.88
CA ASP A 266 2.62 -4.87 78.28
C ASP A 266 3.41 -3.63 77.83
N HIS A 267 4.34 -3.15 78.67
CA HIS A 267 5.22 -2.04 78.31
C HIS A 267 6.11 -2.37 77.10
N GLN A 268 6.63 -3.60 77.02
CA GLN A 268 7.41 -4.06 75.88
C GLN A 268 6.57 -4.13 74.58
N PHE A 269 5.30 -4.53 74.67
CA PHE A 269 4.39 -4.50 73.52
C PHE A 269 4.17 -3.05 73.02
N LEU A 270 3.87 -2.12 73.93
CA LEU A 270 3.62 -0.72 73.59
C LEU A 270 4.83 -0.07 72.90
N ASP A 271 6.05 -0.36 73.36
CA ASP A 271 7.29 0.18 72.79
C ASP A 271 7.57 -0.39 71.37
N ARG A 272 7.40 -1.71 71.20
CA ARG A 272 7.56 -2.36 69.90
C ARG A 272 6.51 -1.93 68.88
N TYR A 273 5.27 -1.75 69.33
CA TYR A 273 4.19 -1.23 68.49
C TYR A 273 4.50 0.19 68.00
N ARG A 274 4.95 1.10 68.89
CA ARG A 274 5.35 2.47 68.52
C ARG A 274 6.52 2.51 67.54
N THR A 275 7.49 1.62 67.72
CA THR A 275 8.60 1.47 66.78
C THR A 275 8.08 1.05 65.40
N LEU A 276 7.18 0.05 65.35
CA LEU A 276 6.59 -0.46 64.12
C LEU A 276 5.74 0.59 63.39
N THR A 277 4.93 1.37 64.10
CA THR A 277 4.13 2.45 63.50
C THR A 277 5.00 3.58 62.98
N THR A 278 6.06 3.95 63.69
CA THR A 278 7.03 4.97 63.24
C THR A 278 7.73 4.53 61.95
N GLU A 279 8.15 3.27 61.87
CA GLU A 279 8.77 2.73 60.66
C GLU A 279 7.78 2.58 59.49
N TYR A 280 6.50 2.32 59.77
CA TYR A 280 5.43 2.32 58.77
C TYR A 280 5.17 3.73 58.22
N VAL A 281 5.13 4.76 59.07
CA VAL A 281 5.00 6.15 58.61
C VAL A 281 6.19 6.56 57.76
N ALA A 282 7.42 6.22 58.18
CA ALA A 282 8.62 6.46 57.37
C ALA A 282 8.58 5.73 56.01
N LEU A 283 7.99 4.52 55.96
CA LEU A 283 7.76 3.80 54.71
C LEU A 283 6.75 4.55 53.81
N LEU A 284 5.68 5.14 54.36
CA LEU A 284 4.70 5.93 53.59
C LEU A 284 5.35 7.19 52.99
N ASP A 285 6.22 7.85 53.75
CA ASP A 285 6.98 9.01 53.25
C ASP A 285 7.93 8.61 52.11
N ASP A 286 8.53 7.42 52.17
CA ASP A 286 9.39 6.89 51.10
C ASP A 286 8.59 6.44 49.86
N LEU A 287 7.30 6.11 50.00
CA LEU A 287 6.42 5.71 48.89
C LEU A 287 5.93 6.91 48.07
N ALA A 288 5.76 8.08 48.71
CA ALA A 288 5.27 9.31 48.07
C ALA A 288 6.16 9.85 46.92
N PRO A 289 7.51 9.86 47.00
CA PRO A 289 8.38 10.37 45.94
C PRO A 289 8.75 9.35 44.84
N THR A 290 8.32 8.08 44.94
CA THR A 290 8.82 7.02 44.05
C THR A 290 8.28 7.10 42.62
N ALA A 291 8.99 7.85 41.77
CA ALA A 291 8.80 7.89 40.33
C ALA A 291 9.83 7.00 39.60
N GLY A 292 9.57 5.69 39.54
CA GLY A 292 9.98 4.88 38.38
C GLY A 292 11.31 4.13 38.41
N ASP A 293 11.98 3.99 39.57
CA ASP A 293 13.16 3.13 39.70
C ASP A 293 12.79 1.72 40.19
N ALA A 294 13.11 0.70 39.39
CA ALA A 294 12.83 -0.70 39.69
C ALA A 294 13.61 -1.21 40.92
N ALA A 295 14.85 -0.74 41.12
CA ALA A 295 15.64 -1.13 42.29
C ALA A 295 15.01 -0.58 43.58
N THR A 296 14.46 0.63 43.53
CA THR A 296 13.74 1.22 44.65
C THR A 296 12.44 0.48 44.97
N VAL A 297 11.68 0.02 43.96
CA VAL A 297 10.45 -0.78 44.18
C VAL A 297 10.74 -2.11 44.86
N VAL A 298 11.81 -2.81 44.45
CA VAL A 298 12.24 -4.07 45.09
C VAL A 298 12.61 -3.83 46.56
N ARG A 299 13.41 -2.80 46.84
CA ARG A 299 13.81 -2.44 48.22
C ARG A 299 12.61 -2.10 49.11
N LEU A 300 11.64 -1.35 48.56
CA LEU A 300 10.42 -1.00 49.31
C LEU A 300 9.57 -2.23 49.60
N ARG A 301 9.47 -3.17 48.66
CA ARG A 301 8.77 -4.43 48.86
C ARG A 301 9.40 -5.27 49.98
N GLU A 302 10.72 -5.44 49.98
CA GLU A 302 11.43 -6.14 51.04
C GLU A 302 11.19 -5.49 52.42
N ARG A 303 11.11 -4.17 52.46
CA ARG A 303 10.82 -3.41 53.69
C ARG A 303 9.38 -3.62 54.17
N VAL A 304 8.41 -3.63 53.26
CA VAL A 304 7.01 -3.99 53.56
C VAL A 304 6.92 -5.41 54.11
N ASP A 305 7.57 -6.38 53.47
CA ASP A 305 7.58 -7.78 53.91
C ASP A 305 8.28 -7.93 55.28
N GLY A 306 9.34 -7.17 55.52
CA GLY A 306 10.02 -7.11 56.82
C GLY A 306 9.16 -6.51 57.94
N LEU A 307 8.37 -5.47 57.64
CA LEU A 307 7.43 -4.88 58.59
C LEU A 307 6.22 -5.81 58.85
N SER A 308 5.71 -6.46 57.80
CA SER A 308 4.59 -7.41 57.93
C SER A 308 4.97 -8.61 58.78
N ARG A 309 6.18 -9.18 58.59
CA ARG A 309 6.68 -10.26 59.46
C ARG A 309 6.78 -9.83 60.92
N ARG A 310 7.30 -8.63 61.18
CA ARG A 310 7.38 -8.08 62.55
C ARG A 310 6.01 -7.81 63.17
N ALA A 311 5.04 -7.36 62.37
CA ALA A 311 3.66 -7.18 62.80
C ALA A 311 3.02 -8.53 63.18
N ALA A 312 3.18 -9.55 62.33
CA ALA A 312 2.69 -10.90 62.61
C ALA A 312 3.35 -11.51 63.86
N GLU A 313 4.68 -11.40 64.00
CA GLU A 313 5.38 -11.87 65.20
C GLU A 313 4.95 -11.14 66.48
N LEU A 314 4.63 -9.86 66.38
CA LEU A 314 4.13 -9.07 67.50
C LEU A 314 2.68 -9.48 67.85
N ALA A 315 1.86 -9.79 66.86
CA ALA A 315 0.53 -10.35 67.09
C ALA A 315 0.63 -11.74 67.76
N ASP A 316 1.41 -12.67 67.21
CA ASP A 316 1.49 -14.05 67.72
C ASP A 316 2.01 -14.12 69.17
N ARG A 317 3.03 -13.32 69.51
CA ARG A 317 3.63 -13.33 70.85
C ARG A 317 2.72 -12.81 71.95
N PHE A 318 1.77 -11.95 71.63
CA PHE A 318 0.94 -11.24 72.62
C PHE A 318 -0.55 -11.59 72.52
N THR A 319 -0.94 -12.33 71.48
CA THR A 319 -2.29 -12.89 71.28
C THR A 319 -2.32 -14.42 71.44
N GLY A 320 -1.17 -15.08 71.63
CA GLY A 320 -1.07 -16.54 71.78
C GLY A 320 -1.74 -17.11 73.05
N PRO A 321 -2.36 -18.31 72.98
CA PRO A 321 -3.17 -18.88 74.06
C PRO A 321 -2.34 -19.27 75.29
N ALA A 322 -2.92 -19.02 76.47
CA ALA A 322 -2.39 -19.47 77.74
C ALA A 322 -2.34 -21.01 77.83
N THR A 323 -1.16 -21.53 78.21
CA THR A 323 -0.93 -22.81 78.90
C THR A 323 -1.18 -24.13 78.15
N ALA A 324 -0.09 -24.69 77.60
CA ALA A 324 0.21 -26.11 77.76
C ALA A 324 0.45 -26.38 79.26
N ARG A 325 -0.52 -26.99 79.95
CA ARG A 325 -0.34 -27.54 81.30
C ARG A 325 -0.13 -29.04 81.17
N ARG A 326 1.09 -29.46 81.53
CA ARG A 326 1.59 -30.84 81.67
C ARG A 326 0.62 -31.68 82.52
N PRO A 327 0.15 -32.86 82.07
CA PRO A 327 -0.44 -33.84 82.99
C PRO A 327 0.70 -34.55 83.74
N THR A 328 0.68 -34.45 85.05
CA THR A 328 1.38 -35.37 85.96
C THR A 328 0.66 -36.71 85.97
N ALA A 329 1.44 -37.78 86.01
CA ALA A 329 1.00 -39.15 86.15
C ALA A 329 0.17 -39.35 87.43
N ASP A 330 -0.86 -40.19 87.32
CA ASP A 330 -1.19 -41.29 88.21
C ASP A 330 -1.90 -42.38 87.38
#